data_AF-A0A8H9IB28-F1
#
_entry.id   AF-A0A8H9IB28-F1
#
_cell.length_a   1.000
_cell.length_b   1.000
_cell.length_c   1.000
_cell.angle_alpha   90.00
_cell.angle_beta   90.00
_cell.angle_gamma   90.00
#
_symmetry.space_group_name_H-M   'P 1'
#
loop_
_entity.id
_entity.type
_entity.pdbx_description
1 polymer ?
#
loop_
_entity_poly.entity_id
_entity_poly.type
_entity_poly.pdbx_seq_one_letter_code
_entity_poly.pdbx_strand_id
1 'polypeptide(L)'
;MLLAIFIFKWANEDSPVYRPLIQDMRLVDSVKIADVLDQERIYYYADIKNHMLYVNQEQSELARVSLAKIGIVIEYPKISMHTDLHKAYDEFIKQKKLDEETGKIWQRPWFFKLLKLVIGALVIIILILAVVRPALASIIYDEDEK
;
A
#
# COMPACT_ATOMS: atom_id res chain seq x y z
N MET A 1 7.42 27.88 -1.24
CA MET A 1 8.25 27.20 -0.21
C MET A 1 7.42 26.45 0.83
N LEU A 2 6.41 27.04 1.47
CA LEU A 2 5.58 26.35 2.49
C LEU A 2 4.88 25.07 1.97
N LEU A 3 4.38 25.10 0.73
CA LEU A 3 3.82 23.91 0.06
C LEU A 3 4.84 22.78 -0.13
N ALA A 4 6.10 23.11 -0.44
CA ALA A 4 7.15 22.10 -0.63
C ALA A 4 7.52 21.41 0.69
N ILE A 5 7.57 22.16 1.79
CA ILE A 5 7.83 21.62 3.14
C ILE A 5 6.66 20.72 3.56
N PHE A 6 5.42 21.13 3.28
CA PHE A 6 4.24 20.33 3.58
C PHE A 6 4.20 19.01 2.80
N ILE A 7 4.51 19.05 1.49
CA ILE A 7 4.60 17.87 0.63
C ILE A 7 5.70 16.92 1.11
N PHE A 8 6.86 17.46 1.49
CA PHE A 8 7.97 16.65 1.99
C PHE A 8 7.64 15.99 3.33
N LYS A 9 6.92 16.68 4.22
CA LYS A 9 6.49 16.13 5.51
C LYS A 9 5.43 15.05 5.36
N TRP A 10 4.46 15.24 4.45
CA TRP A 10 3.44 14.24 4.13
C TRP A 10 4.03 13.01 3.42
N ALA A 11 5.02 13.20 2.56
CA ALA A 11 5.68 12.13 1.83
C ALA A 11 6.52 11.19 2.72
N ASN A 12 6.92 11.66 3.91
CA ASN A 12 7.79 10.93 4.82
C ASN A 12 7.05 10.37 6.05
N GLU A 13 5.73 10.47 6.07
CA GLU A 13 4.88 9.85 7.09
C GLU A 13 4.67 8.38 6.70
N ASP A 14 5.74 7.60 6.86
CA ASP A 14 5.74 6.15 6.71
C ASP A 14 4.69 5.58 7.66
N SER A 15 3.48 5.38 7.14
CA SER A 15 2.38 4.81 7.88
C SER A 15 2.80 3.38 8.25
N PRO A 16 2.93 3.04 9.55
CA PRO A 16 3.46 1.75 9.96
C PRO A 16 2.58 0.64 9.39
N VAL A 17 3.13 -0.13 8.45
CA VAL A 17 2.42 -1.21 7.80
C VAL A 17 2.41 -2.40 8.74
N TYR A 18 1.27 -2.71 9.35
CA TYR A 18 1.16 -3.85 10.25
C TYR A 18 0.97 -5.15 9.45
N ARG A 19 1.82 -6.15 9.73
CA ARG A 19 1.71 -7.49 9.17
C ARG A 19 1.36 -8.52 10.24
N PRO A 20 0.51 -9.50 9.93
CA PRO A 20 0.19 -10.58 10.85
C PRO A 20 1.46 -11.40 11.15
N LEU A 21 1.78 -11.50 12.42
CA LEU A 21 2.83 -12.37 12.95
C LEU A 21 2.25 -13.75 13.29
N ILE A 22 1.11 -13.81 13.99
CA ILE A 22 0.50 -15.07 14.45
C ILE A 22 -0.94 -15.16 13.96
N GLN A 23 -1.34 -16.34 13.48
CA GLN A 23 -2.71 -16.60 13.00
C GLN A 23 -3.66 -17.20 14.05
N ASP A 24 -3.12 -17.94 15.01
CA ASP A 24 -3.92 -18.51 16.09
C ASP A 24 -3.15 -18.41 17.42
N MET A 25 -3.46 -17.37 18.19
CA MET A 25 -2.88 -17.15 19.52
C MET A 25 -3.31 -18.20 20.56
N ARG A 26 -4.20 -19.16 20.24
CA ARG A 26 -4.62 -20.21 21.19
C ARG A 26 -3.64 -21.38 21.26
N LEU A 27 -2.81 -21.54 20.22
CA LEU A 27 -1.85 -22.65 20.10
C LEU A 27 -0.53 -22.34 20.79
N VAL A 28 -0.34 -21.09 21.20
CA VAL A 28 0.91 -20.56 21.76
C VAL A 28 0.60 -19.71 22.98
N ASP A 29 1.51 -19.69 23.95
CA ASP A 29 1.34 -18.92 25.19
C ASP A 29 1.41 -17.42 24.89
N SER A 30 0.25 -16.77 24.82
CA SER A 30 0.10 -15.36 24.43
C SER A 30 0.80 -14.41 25.38
N VAL A 31 0.91 -14.79 26.66
CA VAL A 31 1.61 -14.01 27.69
C VAL A 31 3.11 -13.97 27.38
N LYS A 32 3.72 -15.13 27.09
CA LYS A 32 5.15 -15.20 26.73
C LYS A 32 5.48 -14.45 25.46
N ILE A 33 4.56 -14.45 24.48
CA ILE A 33 4.75 -13.70 23.24
C ILE A 33 4.70 -12.19 23.52
N ALA A 34 3.71 -11.73 24.28
CA ALA A 34 3.60 -10.33 24.67
C ALA A 34 4.85 -9.86 25.43
N ASP A 35 5.32 -10.64 26.41
CA ASP A 35 6.52 -10.33 27.19
C ASP A 35 7.76 -10.12 26.30
N VAL A 36 7.98 -11.00 25.31
CA VAL A 36 9.12 -10.87 24.39
C VAL A 36 8.99 -9.64 23.48
N LEU A 37 7.79 -9.39 22.96
CA LEU A 37 7.55 -8.23 22.09
C LEU A 37 7.69 -6.92 22.87
N ASP A 38 7.20 -6.86 24.10
CA ASP A 38 7.33 -5.71 25.00
C ASP A 38 8.80 -5.50 25.39
N GLN A 39 9.53 -6.57 25.71
CA GLN A 39 10.96 -6.50 26.04
C GLN A 39 11.80 -5.94 24.88
N GLU A 40 11.52 -6.38 23.64
CA GLU A 40 12.25 -5.95 22.44
C GLU A 40 11.69 -4.62 21.86
N ARG A 41 10.73 -3.99 22.53
CA ARG A 41 10.06 -2.74 22.11
C ARG A 41 9.46 -2.83 20.70
N ILE A 42 8.84 -3.97 20.42
CA ILE A 42 8.17 -4.24 19.16
C ILE A 42 6.71 -3.85 19.30
N TYR A 43 6.26 -2.90 18.48
CA TYR A 43 4.86 -2.49 18.50
C TYR A 43 3.99 -3.60 17.91
N TYR A 44 3.03 -4.08 18.71
CA TYR A 44 2.08 -5.10 18.30
C TYR A 44 0.64 -4.69 18.55
N TYR A 45 -0.26 -5.25 17.76
CA TYR A 45 -1.70 -5.13 17.90
C TYR A 45 -2.32 -6.53 17.92
N ALA A 46 -3.02 -6.86 19.01
CA ALA A 46 -3.69 -8.14 19.15
C ALA A 46 -5.18 -8.02 18.82
N ASP A 47 -5.62 -8.68 17.76
CA ASP A 47 -7.04 -8.85 17.45
C ASP A 47 -7.56 -10.12 18.13
N ILE A 48 -8.18 -9.92 19.29
CA ILE A 48 -8.72 -11.00 20.13
C ILE A 48 -9.86 -11.75 19.42
N LYS A 49 -10.63 -11.08 18.55
CA LYS A 49 -11.77 -11.71 17.85
C LYS A 49 -11.28 -12.73 16.83
N ASN A 50 -10.23 -12.37 16.08
CA ASN A 50 -9.64 -13.21 15.06
C ASN A 50 -8.46 -14.05 15.57
N HIS A 51 -8.05 -13.88 16.83
CA HIS A 51 -6.88 -14.53 17.46
C HIS A 51 -5.58 -14.24 16.70
N MET A 52 -5.51 -13.06 16.08
CA MET A 52 -4.39 -12.63 15.24
C MET A 52 -3.53 -11.64 16.00
N LEU A 53 -2.21 -11.80 15.90
CA LEU A 53 -1.25 -10.82 16.41
C LEU A 53 -0.58 -10.14 15.23
N TYR A 54 -0.63 -8.82 15.18
CA TYR A 54 0.00 -8.01 14.15
C TYR A 54 1.20 -7.28 14.72
N VAL A 55 2.26 -7.15 13.93
CA VAL A 55 3.46 -6.35 14.28
C VAL A 55 3.82 -5.42 13.13
N ASN A 56 4.56 -4.36 13.42
CA ASN A 56 5.09 -3.49 12.37
C ASN A 56 5.94 -4.31 11.38
N GLN A 57 5.73 -4.10 10.08
CA GLN A 57 6.47 -4.72 8.99
C GLN A 57 7.99 -4.56 9.13
N GLU A 58 8.47 -3.42 9.62
CA GLU A 58 9.89 -3.17 9.82
C GLU A 58 10.48 -4.05 10.92
N GLN A 59 9.66 -4.39 11.92
CA GLN A 59 10.07 -5.16 13.10
C GLN A 59 9.67 -6.64 13.01
N SER A 60 9.04 -7.09 11.91
CA SER A 60 8.53 -8.46 11.80
C SER A 60 9.64 -9.51 11.81
N GLU A 61 10.79 -9.22 11.21
CA GLU A 61 11.95 -10.11 11.25
C GLU A 61 12.49 -10.26 12.67
N LEU A 62 12.66 -9.12 13.35
CA LEU A 62 13.14 -9.09 14.73
C LEU A 62 12.18 -9.85 15.66
N ALA A 63 10.88 -9.64 15.50
CA ALA A 63 9.86 -10.36 16.24
C ALA A 63 9.99 -11.88 16.08
N ARG A 64 10.16 -12.36 14.83
CA ARG A 64 10.34 -13.79 14.54
C ARG A 64 11.62 -14.34 15.18
N VAL A 65 12.71 -13.61 15.08
CA VAL A 65 14.00 -14.02 15.68
C VAL A 65 13.90 -14.07 17.20
N SER A 66 13.34 -13.04 17.83
CA SER A 66 13.23 -12.96 19.29
C SER A 66 12.28 -14.02 19.87
N LEU A 67 11.22 -14.37 19.14
CA LEU A 67 10.35 -15.48 19.51
C LEU A 67 11.06 -16.83 19.30
N ALA A 68 11.84 -16.99 18.23
CA ALA A 68 12.64 -18.19 18.01
C ALA A 68 13.68 -18.41 19.13
N LYS A 69 14.25 -17.33 19.69
CA LYS A 69 15.17 -17.40 20.85
C LYS A 69 14.54 -18.10 22.07
N ILE A 70 13.22 -17.98 22.25
CA ILE A 70 12.48 -18.63 23.35
C ILE A 70 11.81 -19.95 22.93
N GLY A 71 12.18 -20.48 21.76
CA GLY A 71 11.66 -21.74 21.23
C GLY A 71 10.32 -21.62 20.49
N ILE A 72 9.84 -20.41 20.22
CA ILE A 72 8.60 -20.18 19.46
C ILE A 72 8.99 -19.83 18.01
N VAL A 73 8.97 -20.83 17.14
CA VAL A 73 9.23 -20.63 15.71
C VAL A 73 7.91 -20.40 14.99
N ILE A 74 7.79 -19.22 14.39
CA ILE A 74 6.58 -18.80 13.66
C ILE A 74 6.90 -18.80 12.17
N GLU A 75 6.44 -19.83 11.48
CA GLU A 75 6.48 -19.91 10.03
C GLU A 75 5.25 -19.22 9.43
N TYR A 76 5.42 -17.95 9.08
CA TYR A 76 4.51 -17.22 8.19
C TYR A 76 5.13 -17.24 6.78
N PRO A 77 4.42 -17.55 5.67
CA PRO A 77 2.98 -17.71 5.46
C PRO A 77 2.50 -19.17 5.44
N LYS A 78 1.24 -19.43 5.82
CA LYS A 78 0.61 -20.75 5.69
C LYS A 78 0.45 -21.10 4.20
N ILE A 79 1.33 -21.95 3.70
CA ILE A 79 1.24 -22.56 2.37
C ILE A 79 0.14 -23.63 2.44
N SER A 80 -0.92 -23.51 1.63
CA SER A 80 -1.83 -24.63 1.42
C SER A 80 -1.10 -25.70 0.63
N MET A 81 -0.61 -26.73 1.32
CA MET A 81 -0.07 -27.90 0.65
C MET A 81 -1.25 -28.73 0.12
N HIS A 82 -1.51 -28.64 -1.17
CA HIS A 82 -2.30 -29.66 -1.84
C HIS A 82 -1.35 -30.80 -2.18
N THR A 83 -1.72 -32.03 -1.82
CA THR A 83 -0.92 -33.23 -2.13
C THR A 83 -0.72 -33.43 -3.63
N ASP A 84 -1.57 -32.81 -4.44
CA ASP A 84 -1.54 -32.82 -5.89
C ASP A 84 -1.12 -31.43 -6.43
N LEU A 85 0.05 -31.37 -7.08
CA LEU A 85 0.63 -30.17 -7.66
C LEU A 85 -0.26 -29.58 -8.77
N HIS A 86 -0.97 -30.43 -9.51
CA HIS A 86 -1.84 -30.00 -10.61
C HIS A 86 -3.06 -29.26 -10.07
N LYS A 87 -3.68 -29.80 -9.01
CA LYS A 87 -4.81 -29.14 -8.33
C LYS A 87 -4.42 -27.82 -7.68
N ALA A 88 -3.26 -27.75 -7.02
CA ALA A 88 -2.73 -26.49 -6.48
C ALA A 88 -2.49 -25.45 -7.57
N TYR A 89 -1.92 -25.88 -8.70
CA TYR A 89 -1.65 -25.02 -9.83
C TYR A 89 -2.94 -24.49 -10.46
N ASP A 90 -3.94 -25.34 -10.66
CA ASP A 90 -5.24 -24.94 -11.20
C ASP A 90 -5.98 -23.94 -10.30
N GLU A 91 -5.97 -24.17 -8.99
CA GLU A 91 -6.57 -23.23 -8.02
C GLU A 91 -5.81 -21.89 -7.98
N PHE A 92 -4.47 -21.92 -8.05
CA PHE A 92 -3.64 -20.72 -8.11
C PHE A 92 -3.88 -19.90 -9.39
N ILE A 93 -3.94 -20.55 -10.55
CA ILE A 93 -4.24 -19.89 -11.82
C ILE A 93 -5.67 -19.33 -11.81
N LYS A 94 -6.63 -20.05 -11.23
CA LYS A 94 -8.02 -19.57 -11.09
C LYS A 94 -8.10 -18.35 -10.18
N GLN A 95 -7.38 -18.32 -9.06
CA GLN A 95 -7.31 -17.17 -8.17
C GLN A 95 -6.69 -15.97 -8.88
N LYS A 96 -5.53 -16.16 -9.51
CA LYS A 96 -4.85 -15.10 -10.28
C LYS A 96 -5.73 -14.56 -11.41
N LYS A 97 -6.47 -15.43 -12.10
CA LYS A 97 -7.40 -15.03 -13.17
C LYS A 97 -8.59 -14.24 -12.61
N LEU A 98 -9.13 -14.64 -11.46
CA LEU A 98 -10.17 -13.87 -10.77
C LEU A 98 -9.66 -12.48 -10.37
N ASP A 99 -8.44 -12.40 -9.84
CA ASP A 99 -7.81 -11.14 -9.46
C ASP A 99 -7.41 -10.28 -10.68
N GLU A 100 -7.16 -10.86 -11.86
CA GLU A 100 -6.97 -10.13 -13.12
C GLU A 100 -8.29 -9.64 -13.72
N GLU A 101 -9.37 -10.43 -13.61
CA GLU A 101 -10.72 -10.11 -14.12
C GLU A 101 -11.46 -9.12 -13.21
N THR A 102 -11.32 -9.23 -11.88
CA THR A 102 -11.94 -8.31 -10.89
C THR A 102 -10.97 -7.28 -10.32
N GLY A 103 -9.68 -7.38 -10.64
CA GLY A 103 -8.64 -6.46 -10.21
C GLY A 103 -9.01 -5.03 -10.54
N LYS A 104 -9.04 -4.18 -9.51
CA LYS A 104 -9.42 -2.77 -9.61
C LYS A 104 -8.66 -2.15 -10.79
N ILE A 105 -9.40 -1.57 -11.74
CA ILE A 105 -8.85 -0.94 -12.97
C ILE A 105 -7.64 -0.01 -12.73
N TRP A 106 -7.55 0.58 -11.53
CA TRP A 106 -6.47 1.45 -11.05
C TRP A 106 -5.12 0.75 -10.80
N GLN A 107 -5.10 -0.58 -10.62
CA GLN A 107 -3.87 -1.35 -10.36
C GLN A 107 -3.08 -1.66 -11.62
N ARG A 108 -3.69 -1.50 -12.80
CA ARG A 108 -3.05 -1.90 -14.05
C ARG A 108 -1.92 -0.91 -14.43
N PRO A 109 -0.76 -1.38 -14.90
CA PRO A 109 0.39 -0.51 -15.20
C PRO A 109 0.11 0.51 -16.33
N TRP A 110 -0.84 0.21 -17.23
CA TRP A 110 -1.28 1.17 -18.26
C TRP A 110 -2.11 2.33 -17.70
N PHE A 111 -2.75 2.16 -16.54
CA PHE A 111 -3.64 3.16 -15.95
C PHE A 111 -2.88 4.44 -15.61
N PHE A 112 -1.75 4.31 -14.90
CA PHE A 112 -0.89 5.45 -14.57
C PHE A 112 -0.31 6.14 -15.81
N LYS A 113 -0.05 5.38 -16.88
CA LYS A 113 0.40 5.95 -18.15
C LYS A 113 -0.67 6.85 -18.77
N LEU A 114 -1.93 6.40 -18.75
CA LEU A 114 -3.06 7.17 -19.27
C LEU A 114 -3.39 8.38 -18.38
N LEU A 115 -3.35 8.22 -17.05
CA LEU A 115 -3.56 9.30 -16.09
C LEU A 115 -2.55 10.45 -16.30
N LYS A 116 -1.27 10.14 -16.45
CA LYS A 116 -0.23 11.15 -16.73
C LYS A 116 -0.48 11.90 -18.04
N LEU A 117 -0.93 11.19 -19.08
CA LEU A 117 -1.25 11.79 -20.38
C LEU A 117 -2.43 12.77 -20.26
N VAL A 118 -3.49 12.38 -19.56
CA VAL A 118 -4.67 13.23 -19.32
C VAL A 118 -4.28 14.49 -18.54
N ILE A 119 -3.44 14.37 -17.51
CA ILE A 119 -2.95 15.53 -16.74
C ILE A 119 -2.13 16.48 -17.64
N GLY A 120 -1.23 15.95 -18.47
CA GLY A 120 -0.46 16.77 -19.41
C GLY A 120 -1.33 17.53 -20.40
N ALA A 121 -2.33 16.87 -20.98
CA ALA A 121 -3.29 17.51 -21.89
C ALA A 121 -4.10 18.61 -21.18
N LEU A 122 -4.54 18.36 -19.94
CA LEU A 122 -5.28 19.33 -19.13
C LEU A 122 -4.46 20.59 -18.85
N VAL A 123 -3.17 20.43 -18.50
CA VAL A 123 -2.27 21.57 -18.24
C VAL A 123 -2.11 22.42 -19.49
N ILE A 124 -1.94 21.82 -20.67
CA ILE A 124 -1.83 22.55 -21.94
C ILE A 124 -3.12 23.32 -22.23
N ILE A 125 -4.28 22.70 -22.06
CA ILE A 125 -5.59 23.36 -22.29
C ILE A 125 -5.75 24.58 -21.38
N ILE A 126 -5.39 24.46 -20.10
CA ILE A 126 -5.46 25.56 -19.14
C ILE A 126 -4.52 26.71 -19.55
N LEU A 127 -3.29 26.41 -19.97
CA LEU A 127 -2.34 27.42 -20.45
C LEU A 127 -2.85 28.15 -21.69
N ILE A 128 -3.44 27.41 -22.64
CA ILE A 128 -4.06 27.99 -23.83
C ILE A 128 -5.17 28.94 -23.40
N LEU A 129 -6.14 28.51 -22.59
CA LEU A 129 -7.25 29.38 -22.19
C LEU A 129 -6.78 30.63 -21.41
N ALA A 130 -5.76 30.47 -20.57
CA ALA A 130 -5.19 31.57 -19.79
C ALA A 130 -4.48 32.62 -20.65
N VAL A 131 -3.89 32.24 -21.78
CA VAL A 131 -3.15 33.15 -22.69
C VAL A 131 -3.99 33.61 -23.88
N VAL A 132 -4.81 32.72 -24.43
CA VAL A 132 -5.68 33.01 -25.57
C VAL A 132 -6.72 34.05 -25.20
N ARG A 133 -7.32 33.98 -24.00
CA ARG A 133 -8.24 35.02 -23.55
C ARG A 133 -7.62 36.43 -23.55
N PRO A 134 -6.47 36.69 -22.89
CA PRO A 134 -5.88 38.03 -22.88
C PRO A 134 -5.40 38.49 -24.25
N ALA A 135 -4.84 37.62 -25.09
CA ALA A 135 -4.37 38.00 -26.42
C ALA A 135 -5.52 38.32 -27.39
N LEU A 136 -6.57 37.48 -27.44
CA LEU A 136 -7.74 37.73 -28.28
C LEU A 136 -8.50 38.99 -27.84
N ALA A 137 -8.62 39.22 -26.53
CA ALA A 137 -9.24 40.43 -26.00
C ALA A 137 -8.45 41.69 -26.41
N SER A 138 -7.12 41.66 -26.36
CA SER A 138 -6.31 42.83 -26.75
C SER A 138 -6.51 43.23 -28.22
N ILE A 139 -6.63 42.27 -29.15
CA ILE A 139 -6.71 42.56 -30.59
C ILE A 139 -8.11 43.06 -30.98
N ILE A 140 -9.16 42.48 -30.39
CA ILE A 140 -10.54 42.87 -30.73
C ILE A 140 -10.89 44.25 -30.15
N TYR A 141 -10.40 44.59 -28.95
CA TYR A 141 -10.70 45.88 -28.33
C TYR A 141 -9.79 47.03 -28.82
N ASP A 142 -8.55 46.77 -29.28
CA ASP A 142 -7.66 47.82 -29.83
C ASP A 142 -8.05 48.30 -31.25
N GLU A 143 -8.89 47.55 -31.99
CA GLU A 143 -9.35 47.95 -33.33
C GLU A 143 -10.45 49.03 -33.31
N ASP A 144 -11.16 49.20 -32.19
CA ASP A 144 -12.25 50.16 -32.06
C ASP A 144 -11.78 51.58 -31.64
N GLU A 145 -10.51 51.76 -31.24
CA GLU A 145 -9.98 53.01 -30.66
C GLU A 145 -9.01 53.78 -31.60
N LYS A 146 -9.00 53.53 -32.91
CA LYS A 146 -8.21 54.29 -33.90
C LYS A 146 -9.04 55.11 -34.88
#